data_AF-A0A7Y8V366-F1
#
_entry.id   AF-A0A7Y8V366-F1
#
_cell.length_a   1.000
_cell.length_b   1.000
_cell.length_c   1.000
_cell.angle_alpha   90.00
_cell.angle_beta   90.00
_cell.angle_gamma   90.00
#
_symmetry.space_group_name_H-M   'P 1'
#
loop_
_entity.id
_entity.type
_entity.pdbx_description
1 polymer ?
#
loop_
_entity_poly.entity_id
_entity_poly.type
_entity_poly.pdbx_seq_one_letter_code
_entity_poly.pdbx_strand_id
1 'polypeptide(L)'
;MIRLSRTRRRRKKDKKTIIGFQMMLIIYLLIGLGSQLNQNTNASFHDVEKYSMSMKASAKFKDIDDREWDGSDLKLQKQTKTKGSTCAPLPLFAEFKNRGNSITASEWKWELHKIESSSKPLKDGAVIDKGTVGKEVRSHLYRIESNRAVSGGIYVFKLIKPEGHPDIKRGKPFIWSKVMKLSDCKEKTPKPPKKAESKPDRKDKPETFRETERTDKIEPEKQGTDGGRSVREEKNKEKHSLESGDAS
;
A
#
# COMPACT_ATOMS: atom_id res chain seq x y z
N MET A 1 -93.28 -94.31 -24.19
CA MET A 1 -92.60 -93.53 -23.12
C MET A 1 -91.09 -93.54 -23.37
N ILE A 2 -90.44 -92.39 -23.60
CA ILE A 2 -89.04 -92.31 -24.08
C ILE A 2 -88.08 -91.88 -22.95
N ARG A 3 -86.95 -92.60 -22.78
CA ARG A 3 -86.00 -92.43 -21.66
C ARG A 3 -85.04 -91.24 -21.84
N LEU A 4 -85.53 -90.02 -21.60
CA LEU A 4 -84.78 -88.74 -21.69
C LEU A 4 -83.61 -88.56 -20.69
N SER A 5 -83.35 -89.50 -19.76
CA SER A 5 -82.34 -89.33 -18.71
C SER A 5 -80.88 -89.38 -19.20
N ARG A 6 -80.59 -90.13 -20.29
CA ARG A 6 -79.20 -90.33 -20.78
C ARG A 6 -78.61 -89.08 -21.45
N THR A 7 -79.39 -88.34 -22.22
CA THR A 7 -78.92 -87.11 -22.92
C THR A 7 -78.61 -85.98 -21.95
N ARG A 8 -79.45 -85.78 -20.92
CA ARG A 8 -79.23 -84.77 -19.86
C ARG A 8 -77.94 -85.02 -19.06
N ARG A 9 -77.46 -86.27 -18.96
CA ARG A 9 -76.19 -86.64 -18.31
C ARG A 9 -74.97 -86.38 -19.21
N ARG A 10 -75.09 -86.49 -20.54
CA ARG A 10 -74.02 -86.08 -21.49
C ARG A 10 -73.87 -84.55 -21.51
N ARG A 11 -74.94 -83.78 -21.73
CA ARG A 11 -74.91 -82.28 -21.68
C ARG A 11 -74.26 -81.70 -20.41
N LYS A 12 -74.33 -82.39 -19.26
CA LYS A 12 -73.65 -81.99 -18.01
C LYS A 12 -72.15 -82.31 -17.97
N LYS A 13 -71.66 -83.30 -18.73
CA LYS A 13 -70.22 -83.50 -18.99
C LYS A 13 -69.70 -82.48 -20.00
N ASP A 14 -70.43 -82.30 -21.11
CA ASP A 14 -70.04 -81.42 -22.22
C ASP A 14 -69.88 -79.97 -21.74
N LYS A 15 -70.77 -79.48 -20.86
CA LYS A 15 -70.59 -78.17 -20.21
C LYS A 15 -69.35 -78.09 -19.31
N LYS A 16 -68.93 -79.19 -18.66
CA LYS A 16 -67.70 -79.20 -17.83
C LYS A 16 -66.44 -79.18 -18.68
N THR A 17 -66.41 -79.88 -19.82
CA THR A 17 -65.26 -79.83 -20.74
C THR A 17 -65.15 -78.48 -21.43
N ILE A 18 -66.27 -77.84 -21.81
CA ILE A 18 -66.27 -76.45 -22.33
C ILE A 18 -65.70 -75.48 -21.29
N ILE A 19 -66.13 -75.54 -20.03
CA ILE A 19 -65.59 -74.68 -18.95
C ILE A 19 -64.09 -74.96 -18.73
N GLY A 20 -63.66 -76.22 -18.73
CA GLY A 20 -62.24 -76.57 -18.59
C GLY A 20 -61.37 -76.03 -19.74
N PHE A 21 -61.87 -76.12 -20.98
CA PHE A 21 -61.20 -75.54 -22.15
C PHE A 21 -61.14 -74.01 -22.09
N GLN A 22 -62.24 -73.35 -21.69
CA GLN A 22 -62.29 -71.90 -21.51
C GLN A 22 -61.29 -71.42 -20.44
N MET A 23 -61.18 -72.13 -19.30
CA MET A 23 -60.18 -71.82 -18.27
C MET A 23 -58.74 -71.99 -18.77
N MET A 24 -58.45 -73.06 -19.52
CA MET A 24 -57.12 -73.23 -20.14
C MET A 24 -56.81 -72.11 -21.13
N LEU A 25 -57.76 -71.70 -21.96
CA LEU A 25 -57.58 -70.62 -22.95
C LEU A 25 -57.30 -69.27 -22.25
N ILE A 26 -57.99 -68.97 -21.15
CA ILE A 26 -57.70 -67.80 -20.30
C ILE A 26 -56.29 -67.88 -19.71
N ILE A 27 -55.85 -69.04 -19.22
CA ILE A 27 -54.49 -69.22 -18.68
C ILE A 27 -53.42 -68.99 -19.76
N TYR A 28 -53.59 -69.55 -20.96
CA TYR A 28 -52.67 -69.31 -22.08
C TYR A 28 -52.62 -67.84 -22.52
N LEU A 29 -53.76 -67.13 -22.54
CA LEU A 29 -53.81 -65.69 -22.79
C LEU A 29 -53.04 -64.89 -21.72
N LEU A 30 -53.21 -65.21 -20.44
CA LEU A 30 -52.50 -64.56 -19.35
C LEU A 30 -50.98 -64.80 -19.42
N ILE A 31 -50.54 -66.01 -19.78
CA ILE A 31 -49.12 -66.31 -20.00
C ILE A 31 -48.57 -65.53 -21.19
N GLY A 32 -49.32 -65.43 -22.30
CA GLY A 32 -48.93 -64.64 -23.47
C GLY A 32 -48.78 -63.15 -23.16
N LEU A 33 -49.74 -62.56 -22.44
CA LEU A 33 -49.69 -61.16 -22.00
C LEU A 33 -48.54 -60.91 -21.01
N GLY A 34 -48.37 -61.77 -20.01
CA GLY A 34 -47.26 -61.68 -19.06
C GLY A 34 -45.87 -61.81 -19.72
N SER A 35 -45.78 -62.57 -20.81
CA SER A 35 -44.54 -62.70 -21.59
C SER A 35 -44.17 -61.40 -22.31
N GLN A 36 -45.15 -60.61 -22.76
CA GLN A 36 -44.91 -59.30 -23.37
C GLN A 36 -44.52 -58.23 -22.32
N LEU A 37 -45.12 -58.27 -21.13
CA LEU A 37 -44.77 -57.34 -20.04
C LEU A 37 -43.30 -57.46 -19.59
N ASN A 38 -42.74 -58.67 -19.60
CA ASN A 38 -41.35 -58.93 -19.22
C ASN A 38 -40.32 -58.66 -20.34
N GLN A 39 -40.74 -58.40 -21.59
CA GLN A 39 -39.80 -58.36 -22.73
C GLN A 39 -38.95 -57.10 -22.84
N ASN A 40 -39.29 -56.01 -22.14
CA ASN A 40 -38.56 -54.73 -22.21
C ASN A 40 -38.48 -53.97 -20.88
N THR A 41 -38.37 -54.66 -19.74
CA THR A 41 -38.11 -54.01 -18.42
C THR A 41 -36.65 -53.56 -18.26
N ASN A 42 -36.03 -53.08 -19.35
CA ASN A 42 -34.66 -52.62 -19.39
C ASN A 42 -34.61 -51.17 -18.90
N ALA A 43 -34.15 -50.95 -17.66
CA ALA A 43 -34.28 -49.67 -16.98
C ALA A 43 -33.52 -48.54 -17.71
N SER A 44 -34.07 -47.33 -17.71
CA SER A 44 -33.59 -46.17 -18.48
C SER A 44 -32.28 -45.54 -17.98
N PHE A 45 -31.46 -46.28 -17.22
CA PHE A 45 -30.14 -45.84 -16.73
C PHE A 45 -29.02 -45.95 -17.77
N HIS A 46 -29.35 -46.37 -19.01
CA HIS A 46 -28.41 -46.36 -20.13
C HIS A 46 -28.25 -44.99 -20.79
N ASP A 47 -29.14 -44.02 -20.54
CA ASP A 47 -29.01 -42.65 -21.03
C ASP A 47 -28.15 -41.80 -20.07
N VAL A 48 -26.88 -42.20 -19.95
CA VAL A 48 -25.86 -41.42 -19.23
C VAL A 48 -25.28 -40.35 -20.16
N GLU A 49 -25.96 -39.21 -20.22
CA GLU A 49 -25.47 -37.99 -20.89
C GLU A 49 -24.09 -37.60 -20.34
N LYS A 50 -23.02 -37.87 -21.12
CA LYS A 50 -21.64 -37.57 -20.73
C LYS A 50 -21.30 -36.10 -20.94
N TYR A 51 -21.86 -35.24 -20.09
CA TYR A 51 -21.53 -33.82 -20.03
C TYR A 51 -20.06 -33.58 -19.63
N SER A 52 -19.18 -33.51 -20.62
CA SER A 52 -17.76 -33.21 -20.47
C SER A 52 -17.49 -31.70 -20.29
N MET A 53 -18.01 -31.14 -19.20
CA MET A 53 -17.78 -29.73 -18.85
C MET A 53 -16.30 -29.48 -18.54
N SER A 54 -15.57 -28.90 -19.49
CA SER A 54 -14.16 -28.54 -19.33
C SER A 54 -14.01 -27.30 -18.43
N MET A 55 -14.01 -27.53 -17.12
CA MET A 55 -13.60 -26.51 -16.16
C MET A 55 -12.17 -26.05 -16.47
N LYS A 56 -12.04 -24.80 -16.94
CA LYS A 56 -10.76 -24.09 -16.98
C LYS A 56 -10.35 -23.73 -15.54
N ALA A 57 -9.87 -24.72 -14.80
CA ALA A 57 -9.18 -24.50 -13.55
C ALA A 57 -7.97 -23.60 -13.82
N SER A 58 -8.03 -22.35 -13.35
CA SER A 58 -6.85 -21.48 -13.34
C SER A 58 -5.82 -22.14 -12.44
N ALA A 59 -4.71 -22.62 -13.00
CA ALA A 59 -3.56 -23.15 -12.25
C ALA A 59 -2.78 -22.05 -11.48
N LYS A 60 -3.45 -20.92 -11.21
CA LYS A 60 -3.07 -19.83 -10.35
C LYS A 60 -4.27 -19.48 -9.48
N PHE A 61 -4.36 -20.18 -8.36
CA PHE A 61 -4.75 -19.50 -7.13
C PHE A 61 -3.70 -18.40 -6.92
N LYS A 62 -4.12 -17.19 -6.52
CA LYS A 62 -3.16 -16.26 -5.92
C LYS A 62 -2.94 -16.78 -4.51
N ASP A 63 -1.76 -17.30 -4.23
CA ASP A 63 -1.39 -17.66 -2.87
C ASP A 63 -1.52 -16.40 -2.00
N ILE A 64 -2.21 -16.51 -0.86
CA ILE A 64 -2.58 -15.35 -0.04
C ILE A 64 -1.33 -14.69 0.58
N ASP A 65 -0.23 -15.45 0.67
CA ASP A 65 1.09 -15.00 1.11
C ASP A 65 1.93 -14.36 -0.02
N ASP A 66 1.54 -14.50 -1.28
CA ASP A 66 2.20 -13.87 -2.42
C ASP A 66 1.81 -12.38 -2.44
N ARG A 67 2.50 -11.58 -1.60
CA ARG A 67 2.39 -10.12 -1.54
C ARG A 67 2.82 -9.51 -2.88
N GLU A 68 1.87 -9.48 -3.80
CA GLU A 68 2.08 -9.06 -5.18
C GLU A 68 2.60 -7.62 -5.23
N TRP A 69 3.80 -7.45 -5.78
CA TRP A 69 4.45 -6.15 -5.93
C TRP A 69 3.53 -5.20 -6.71
N ASP A 70 3.10 -4.12 -6.06
CA ASP A 70 2.13 -3.14 -6.56
C ASP A 70 2.54 -2.37 -7.84
N GLY A 71 3.74 -2.62 -8.37
CA GLY A 71 4.28 -1.96 -9.56
C GLY A 71 5.06 -0.68 -9.25
N SER A 72 5.31 -0.36 -7.97
CA SER A 72 6.13 0.80 -7.58
C SER A 72 7.62 0.63 -7.91
N ASP A 73 8.29 1.73 -8.27
CA ASP A 73 9.71 1.78 -8.68
C ASP A 73 10.34 3.09 -8.21
N LEU A 74 10.93 3.08 -7.01
CA LEU A 74 11.48 4.27 -6.36
C LEU A 74 12.91 4.57 -6.81
N LYS A 75 13.12 5.74 -7.41
CA LYS A 75 14.43 6.20 -7.92
C LYS A 75 14.89 7.45 -7.19
N LEU A 76 16.15 7.44 -6.75
CA LEU A 76 16.80 8.51 -5.99
C LEU A 76 16.76 9.84 -6.77
N GLN A 77 16.04 10.83 -6.24
CA GLN A 77 15.82 12.13 -6.85
C GLN A 77 16.68 13.23 -6.17
N LYS A 78 16.70 13.27 -4.83
CA LYS A 78 17.58 14.15 -4.04
C LYS A 78 18.11 13.44 -2.79
N GLN A 79 19.04 14.09 -2.09
CA GLN A 79 19.54 13.68 -0.76
C GLN A 79 20.31 14.85 -0.12
N THR A 80 20.75 14.71 1.13
CA THR A 80 21.68 15.63 1.79
C THR A 80 22.91 15.91 0.90
N LYS A 81 23.15 17.18 0.59
CA LYS A 81 24.24 17.64 -0.29
C LYS A 81 25.56 17.84 0.49
N THR A 82 26.34 16.79 0.72
CA THR A 82 27.66 16.92 1.36
C THR A 82 28.79 17.23 0.35
N LYS A 83 28.59 18.24 -0.51
CA LYS A 83 29.64 18.76 -1.40
C LYS A 83 30.44 19.84 -0.65
N GLY A 84 31.32 19.39 0.26
CA GLY A 84 32.11 20.22 1.16
C GLY A 84 32.27 19.53 2.51
N SER A 85 32.98 20.16 3.45
CA SER A 85 33.10 19.71 4.85
C SER A 85 31.82 20.03 5.63
N THR A 86 30.74 19.30 5.34
CA THR A 86 29.47 19.44 6.07
C THR A 86 29.65 19.01 7.52
N CYS A 87 29.32 19.90 8.45
CA CYS A 87 29.52 19.67 9.88
C CYS A 87 28.55 18.63 10.46
N ALA A 88 29.09 17.77 11.32
CA ALA A 88 28.34 16.92 12.25
C ALA A 88 28.12 17.64 13.60
N PRO A 89 27.09 17.26 14.38
CA PRO A 89 26.10 16.23 14.09
C PRO A 89 24.96 16.76 13.19
N LEU A 90 24.51 15.94 12.24
CA LEU A 90 23.44 16.32 11.29
C LEU A 90 22.52 15.13 10.98
N PRO A 91 21.19 15.28 10.91
CA PRO A 91 20.33 14.26 10.32
C PRO A 91 20.55 14.18 8.80
N LEU A 92 20.54 12.96 8.26
CA LEU A 92 20.69 12.71 6.84
C LEU A 92 19.35 12.32 6.23
N PHE A 93 19.07 12.77 5.00
CA PHE A 93 17.83 12.44 4.29
C PHE A 93 18.10 12.06 2.83
N ALA A 94 17.19 11.27 2.27
CA ALA A 94 17.12 10.96 0.85
C ALA A 94 15.67 11.07 0.34
N GLU A 95 15.51 11.65 -0.84
CA GLU A 95 14.23 11.77 -1.53
C GLU A 95 14.21 10.86 -2.75
N PHE A 96 13.21 10.02 -2.85
CA PHE A 96 13.00 9.09 -3.95
C PHE A 96 11.71 9.46 -4.68
N LYS A 97 11.78 9.60 -6.01
CA LYS A 97 10.59 9.71 -6.85
C LYS A 97 10.24 8.32 -7.38
N ASN A 98 9.02 7.87 -7.08
CA ASN A 98 8.43 6.69 -7.70
C ASN A 98 8.13 6.99 -9.18
N ARG A 99 8.48 6.04 -10.05
CA ARG A 99 8.23 6.09 -11.51
C ARG A 99 7.31 4.97 -12.02
N GLY A 100 6.92 4.06 -11.14
CA GLY A 100 5.90 3.05 -11.40
C GLY A 100 4.56 3.46 -10.80
N ASN A 101 3.73 2.47 -10.49
CA ASN A 101 2.43 2.67 -9.84
C ASN A 101 2.59 3.21 -8.41
N SER A 102 1.56 3.85 -7.86
CA SER A 102 1.50 4.31 -6.47
C SER A 102 1.76 3.17 -5.49
N ILE A 103 2.54 3.45 -4.43
CA ILE A 103 2.74 2.48 -3.35
C ILE A 103 1.41 2.28 -2.62
N THR A 104 0.97 1.03 -2.52
CA THR A 104 -0.28 0.62 -1.88
C THR A 104 -0.07 -0.57 -0.92
N ALA A 105 0.75 -1.55 -1.31
CA ALA A 105 1.04 -2.74 -0.52
C ALA A 105 2.56 -3.03 -0.37
N SER A 106 3.41 -2.48 -1.25
CA SER A 106 4.86 -2.69 -1.23
C SER A 106 5.55 -2.05 -0.02
N GLU A 107 6.03 -2.87 0.92
CA GLU A 107 6.91 -2.43 2.01
C GLU A 107 8.34 -2.15 1.51
N TRP A 108 8.62 -0.91 1.13
CA TRP A 108 9.98 -0.44 0.87
C TRP A 108 10.72 -0.20 2.20
N LYS A 109 11.82 -0.94 2.43
CA LYS A 109 12.63 -0.89 3.67
C LYS A 109 13.94 -0.16 3.42
N TRP A 110 14.48 0.57 4.40
CA TRP A 110 15.74 1.30 4.25
C TRP A 110 16.67 1.17 5.46
N GLU A 111 17.97 1.23 5.19
CA GLU A 111 19.05 1.16 6.18
C GLU A 111 20.04 2.31 5.92
N LEU A 112 20.54 2.96 6.98
CA LEU A 112 21.60 3.96 6.91
C LEU A 112 22.90 3.34 7.42
N HIS A 113 23.85 3.10 6.51
CA HIS A 113 25.15 2.52 6.86
C HIS A 113 26.20 3.60 7.07
N LYS A 114 27.04 3.44 8.10
CA LYS A 114 28.35 4.08 8.21
C LYS A 114 29.39 3.18 7.56
N ILE A 115 30.10 3.70 6.56
CA ILE A 115 31.08 2.97 5.75
C ILE A 115 32.48 3.55 5.94
N GLU A 116 33.51 2.73 5.75
CA GLU A 116 34.91 3.17 5.94
C GLU A 116 35.45 3.93 4.73
N SER A 117 35.03 3.55 3.52
CA SER A 117 35.55 4.09 2.26
C SER A 117 34.42 4.44 1.30
N SER A 118 34.65 5.46 0.46
CA SER A 118 33.74 5.87 -0.61
C SER A 118 34.08 5.24 -1.97
N SER A 119 34.78 4.10 -1.97
CA SER A 119 35.08 3.31 -3.18
C SER A 119 33.82 2.63 -3.75
N LYS A 120 33.93 2.13 -4.99
CA LYS A 120 32.90 1.31 -5.66
C LYS A 120 33.44 -0.10 -5.91
N PRO A 121 32.62 -1.15 -5.83
CA PRO A 121 31.23 -1.16 -5.36
C PRO A 121 31.12 -0.79 -3.88
N LEU A 122 30.01 -0.16 -3.50
CA LEU A 122 29.70 0.12 -2.10
C LEU A 122 29.40 -1.21 -1.39
N LYS A 123 29.93 -1.36 -0.19
CA LYS A 123 29.72 -2.51 0.70
C LYS A 123 28.82 -2.10 1.86
N ASP A 124 28.13 -3.09 2.44
CA ASP A 124 27.43 -2.91 3.70
C ASP A 124 28.42 -2.53 4.80
N GLY A 125 28.10 -1.46 5.54
CA GLY A 125 28.80 -1.03 6.74
C GLY A 125 27.92 -1.13 7.98
N ALA A 126 28.36 -0.58 9.10
CA ALA A 126 27.58 -0.60 10.35
C ALA A 126 26.24 0.14 10.17
N VAL A 127 25.12 -0.56 10.40
CA VAL A 127 23.77 0.05 10.34
C VAL A 127 23.57 0.96 11.55
N ILE A 128 23.33 2.24 11.29
CA ILE A 128 23.17 3.29 12.31
C ILE A 128 21.70 3.58 12.58
N ASP A 129 20.87 3.47 11.54
CA ASP A 129 19.42 3.70 11.59
C ASP A 129 18.74 2.87 10.49
N LYS A 130 17.44 2.59 10.66
CA LYS A 130 16.65 1.81 9.71
C LYS A 130 15.16 2.10 9.84
N GLY A 131 14.40 1.87 8.78
CA GLY A 131 12.94 2.01 8.80
C GLY A 131 12.26 1.55 7.52
N THR A 132 11.00 1.93 7.36
CA THR A 132 10.24 1.82 6.11
C THR A 132 10.10 3.19 5.45
N VAL A 133 9.84 3.20 4.14
CA VAL A 133 9.43 4.42 3.43
C VAL A 133 8.04 4.81 3.92
N GLY A 134 7.90 6.03 4.43
CA GLY A 134 6.65 6.56 4.96
C GLY A 134 5.65 6.99 3.88
N LYS A 135 4.65 7.78 4.29
CA LYS A 135 3.65 8.36 3.38
C LYS A 135 4.30 9.23 2.29
N GLU A 136 3.62 9.35 1.15
CA GLU A 136 4.03 10.25 0.08
C GLU A 136 4.09 11.71 0.58
N VAL A 137 5.14 12.44 0.20
CA VAL A 137 5.33 13.84 0.60
C VAL A 137 4.60 14.77 -0.39
N ARG A 138 4.87 14.62 -1.69
CA ARG A 138 4.21 15.33 -2.82
C ARG A 138 4.43 14.60 -4.14
N SER A 139 3.39 14.38 -4.95
CA SER A 139 3.49 13.97 -6.38
C SER A 139 4.50 12.85 -6.65
N HIS A 140 4.25 11.71 -6.00
CA HIS A 140 5.05 10.48 -6.05
C HIS A 140 6.49 10.62 -5.54
N LEU A 141 6.78 11.65 -4.75
CA LEU A 141 8.04 11.83 -4.03
C LEU A 141 7.89 11.42 -2.56
N TYR A 142 8.76 10.52 -2.13
CA TYR A 142 8.86 9.98 -0.78
C TYR A 142 10.20 10.39 -0.16
N ARG A 143 10.22 10.74 1.13
CA ARG A 143 11.44 11.12 1.87
C ARG A 143 11.70 10.10 2.97
N ILE A 144 12.94 9.64 3.07
CA ILE A 144 13.48 8.93 4.23
C ILE A 144 14.50 9.83 4.92
N GLU A 145 14.58 9.74 6.24
CA GLU A 145 15.41 10.60 7.07
C GLU A 145 15.82 9.87 8.35
N SER A 146 17.04 10.11 8.82
CA SER A 146 17.55 9.50 10.04
C SER A 146 16.87 10.10 11.27
N ASN A 147 16.31 9.25 12.12
CA ASN A 147 15.66 9.57 13.40
C ASN A 147 16.61 10.28 14.40
N ARG A 148 17.92 10.17 14.19
CA ARG A 148 18.98 10.77 15.02
C ARG A 148 20.00 11.48 14.14
N ALA A 149 20.52 12.62 14.62
CA ALA A 149 21.65 13.28 13.98
C ALA A 149 22.92 12.43 14.14
N VAL A 150 23.67 12.23 13.06
CA VAL A 150 24.85 11.34 13.04
C VAL A 150 26.16 12.13 13.12
N SER A 151 27.19 11.53 13.74
CA SER A 151 28.53 12.11 13.93
C SER A 151 29.36 12.16 12.64
N GLY A 152 30.60 12.67 12.70
CA GLY A 152 31.52 12.66 11.56
C GLY A 152 31.80 11.25 11.04
N GLY A 153 31.96 11.14 9.71
CA GLY A 153 32.14 9.87 9.02
C GLY A 153 31.59 9.87 7.59
N ILE A 154 31.60 8.69 6.98
CA ILE A 154 31.09 8.46 5.62
C ILE A 154 29.82 7.60 5.73
N TYR A 155 28.74 8.04 5.09
CA TYR A 155 27.39 7.49 5.25
C TYR A 155 26.71 7.26 3.91
N VAL A 156 25.81 6.27 3.84
CA VAL A 156 25.01 5.99 2.65
C VAL A 156 23.69 5.29 3.02
N PHE A 157 22.60 5.65 2.35
CA PHE A 157 21.33 4.93 2.46
C PHE A 157 21.30 3.74 1.50
N LYS A 158 20.84 2.59 2.00
CA LYS A 158 20.46 1.40 1.25
C LYS A 158 18.95 1.32 1.25
N LEU A 159 18.33 1.46 0.09
CA LEU A 159 16.89 1.25 -0.09
C LEU A 159 16.67 -0.18 -0.62
N ILE A 160 16.06 -1.03 0.20
CA ILE A 160 15.74 -2.42 -0.11
C ILE A 160 14.40 -2.44 -0.85
N LYS A 161 14.34 -3.18 -1.96
CA LYS A 161 13.14 -3.34 -2.78
C LYS A 161 12.13 -4.29 -2.11
N PRO A 162 10.82 -4.08 -2.28
CA PRO A 162 9.79 -4.98 -1.77
C PRO A 162 9.90 -6.34 -2.45
N GLU A 163 9.41 -7.38 -1.78
CA GLU A 163 9.25 -8.72 -2.34
C GLU A 163 8.39 -8.69 -3.63
N GLY A 164 8.55 -9.69 -4.49
CA GLY A 164 7.96 -9.70 -5.84
C GLY A 164 8.64 -8.78 -6.88
N HIS A 165 9.30 -7.69 -6.48
CA HIS A 165 9.89 -6.71 -7.42
C HIS A 165 10.88 -7.35 -8.41
N PRO A 166 10.76 -7.14 -9.73
CA PRO A 166 11.45 -7.91 -10.77
C PRO A 166 12.99 -7.87 -10.68
N ASP A 167 13.57 -6.75 -10.25
CA ASP A 167 15.02 -6.64 -10.06
C ASP A 167 15.61 -7.54 -8.95
N ILE A 168 14.82 -8.04 -8.00
CA ILE A 168 15.31 -9.02 -7.01
C ILE A 168 15.73 -10.30 -7.75
N LYS A 169 14.88 -10.80 -8.65
CA LYS A 169 15.16 -11.95 -9.53
C LYS A 169 16.29 -11.69 -10.53
N ARG A 170 16.74 -10.43 -10.68
CA ARG A 170 17.90 -10.00 -11.49
C ARG A 170 19.17 -9.70 -10.66
N GLY A 171 19.20 -10.12 -9.38
CA GLY A 171 20.36 -9.90 -8.50
C GLY A 171 20.59 -8.43 -8.09
N LYS A 172 19.56 -7.58 -8.15
CA LYS A 172 19.64 -6.14 -7.80
C LYS A 172 18.59 -5.77 -6.73
N PRO A 173 18.60 -6.40 -5.53
CA PRO A 173 17.55 -6.24 -4.51
C PRO A 173 17.56 -4.90 -3.77
N PHE A 174 18.60 -4.06 -3.93
CA PHE A 174 18.71 -2.76 -3.28
C PHE A 174 19.17 -1.64 -4.22
N ILE A 175 19.00 -0.40 -3.77
CA ILE A 175 19.44 0.84 -4.42
C ILE A 175 20.25 1.64 -3.39
N TRP A 176 21.50 1.97 -3.72
CA TRP A 176 22.34 2.83 -2.90
C TRP A 176 22.11 4.31 -3.20
N SER A 177 22.11 5.16 -2.17
CA SER A 177 22.26 6.61 -2.35
C SER A 177 23.68 6.95 -2.82
N LYS A 178 23.91 8.22 -3.19
CA LYS A 178 25.28 8.72 -3.30
C LYS A 178 25.86 8.81 -1.88
N VAL A 179 27.18 8.65 -1.78
CA VAL A 179 27.90 8.74 -0.50
C VAL A 179 27.80 10.15 0.07
N MET A 180 27.53 10.24 1.36
CA MET A 180 27.52 11.45 2.16
C MET A 180 28.75 11.46 3.07
N LYS A 181 29.38 12.62 3.26
CA LYS A 181 30.55 12.79 4.15
C LYS A 181 30.29 13.91 5.15
N LEU A 182 30.47 13.62 6.43
CA LEU A 182 30.36 14.59 7.52
C LEU A 182 31.69 14.72 8.25
N SER A 183 32.00 15.92 8.72
CA SER A 183 33.21 16.25 9.48
C SER A 183 32.84 16.73 10.88
N ASP A 184 33.57 16.29 11.91
CA ASP A 184 33.33 16.73 13.29
C ASP A 184 33.83 18.17 13.52
N CYS A 185 32.99 19.15 13.19
CA CYS A 185 33.24 20.56 13.44
C CYS A 185 33.09 20.87 14.94
N LYS A 186 34.16 20.64 15.71
CA LYS A 186 34.24 21.15 17.09
C LYS A 186 34.26 22.67 17.08
N GLU A 187 33.10 23.28 17.33
CA GLU A 187 33.03 24.70 17.66
C GLU A 187 33.91 24.96 18.87
N LYS A 188 34.92 25.82 18.70
CA LYS A 188 35.83 26.20 19.80
C LYS A 188 35.08 27.16 20.70
N THR A 189 34.35 26.64 21.68
CA THR A 189 33.82 27.45 22.79
C THR A 189 34.96 28.30 23.37
N PRO A 190 34.87 29.64 23.30
CA PRO A 190 35.88 30.49 23.92
C PRO A 190 35.90 30.19 25.41
N LYS A 191 37.07 29.88 25.97
CA LYS A 191 37.19 29.76 27.43
C LYS A 191 36.73 31.09 28.02
N PRO A 192 35.74 31.12 28.94
CA PRO A 192 35.35 32.36 29.58
C PRO A 192 36.61 32.95 30.27
N PRO A 193 36.91 34.24 30.09
CA PRO A 193 38.06 34.85 30.73
C PRO A 193 37.93 34.68 32.24
N LYS A 194 39.03 34.28 32.90
CA LYS A 194 39.07 34.18 34.36
C LYS A 194 38.64 35.52 34.95
N LYS A 195 37.55 35.53 35.73
CA LYS A 195 37.29 36.67 36.62
C LYS A 195 38.48 36.79 37.56
N ALA A 196 39.10 37.96 37.61
CA ALA A 196 40.00 38.30 38.70
C ALA A 196 39.19 38.39 39.99
N GLU A 197 39.75 37.89 41.08
CA GLU A 197 39.19 38.09 42.42
C GLU A 197 39.54 39.50 42.90
N SER A 198 38.53 40.28 43.31
CA SER A 198 38.75 41.45 44.15
C SER A 198 37.53 41.74 45.04
N LYS A 199 37.83 41.94 46.32
CA LYS A 199 36.97 42.45 47.39
C LYS A 199 37.91 42.87 48.54
N PRO A 200 37.51 43.82 49.39
CA PRO A 200 36.72 45.02 49.11
C PRO A 200 37.44 46.29 49.62
N ASP A 201 36.92 47.49 49.38
CA ASP A 201 37.08 48.57 50.37
C ASP A 201 35.92 49.59 50.34
N ARG A 202 36.04 50.61 51.19
CA ARG A 202 34.97 51.39 51.83
C ARG A 202 34.29 52.48 50.99
N LYS A 203 33.19 52.95 51.59
CA LYS A 203 32.43 54.17 51.27
C LYS A 203 33.30 55.43 51.49
N ASP A 204 32.96 56.54 50.81
CA ASP A 204 32.21 57.64 51.44
C ASP A 204 31.76 58.73 50.41
N LYS A 205 30.97 59.70 50.90
CA LYS A 205 30.33 60.87 50.23
C LYS A 205 30.37 62.03 51.28
N PRO A 206 30.03 63.32 51.02
CA PRO A 206 29.40 63.98 49.86
C PRO A 206 30.34 65.08 49.27
N GLU A 207 30.01 66.17 48.55
CA GLU A 207 28.79 66.87 48.04
C GLU A 207 29.04 67.28 46.55
N THR A 208 28.10 67.67 45.68
CA THR A 208 27.12 68.79 45.59
C THR A 208 27.71 70.20 45.37
N PHE A 209 27.57 70.71 44.14
CA PHE A 209 27.45 72.14 43.82
C PHE A 209 26.57 72.32 42.58
N ARG A 210 26.02 73.53 42.36
CA ARG A 210 25.06 73.86 41.30
C ARG A 210 25.71 74.69 40.16
N GLU A 211 25.18 74.50 38.94
CA GLU A 211 24.63 75.54 38.02
C GLU A 211 25.48 76.82 37.78
N THR A 212 25.66 77.35 36.56
CA THR A 212 24.61 77.90 35.68
C THR A 212 25.24 78.34 34.33
N GLU A 213 24.57 78.12 33.17
CA GLU A 213 24.61 78.89 31.89
C GLU A 213 25.98 79.31 31.24
N ARG A 214 26.16 79.73 29.97
CA ARG A 214 25.46 79.89 28.65
C ARG A 214 26.63 80.09 27.62
N THR A 215 26.61 80.00 26.28
CA THR A 215 25.67 79.78 25.13
C THR A 215 26.57 79.21 23.97
N ASP A 216 26.26 79.02 22.67
CA ASP A 216 25.14 79.35 21.77
C ASP A 216 25.08 78.40 20.53
N LYS A 217 24.21 78.75 19.56
CA LYS A 217 24.13 78.47 18.10
C LYS A 217 25.39 77.86 17.40
N ILE A 218 25.24 77.03 16.34
CA ILE A 218 24.40 77.23 15.15
C ILE A 218 23.57 75.98 14.73
N GLU A 219 22.32 76.25 14.33
CA GLU A 219 21.40 75.43 13.49
C GLU A 219 20.95 76.35 12.29
N PRO A 220 20.16 75.92 11.26
CA PRO A 220 19.17 74.82 11.19
C PRO A 220 19.37 73.94 9.93
N GLU A 221 18.45 73.34 9.14
CA GLU A 221 16.98 73.15 8.95
C GLU A 221 16.89 71.91 7.98
N LYS A 222 15.97 70.93 7.87
CA LYS A 222 14.61 70.52 8.33
C LYS A 222 14.62 68.97 8.54
N GLN A 223 13.67 68.24 9.16
CA GLN A 223 12.18 68.24 9.20
C GLN A 223 11.49 67.84 7.86
N GLY A 224 10.42 67.05 7.81
CA GLY A 224 9.75 66.16 8.79
C GLY A 224 9.62 64.73 8.25
N THR A 225 9.05 63.69 8.91
CA THR A 225 7.84 63.59 9.76
C THR A 225 6.58 64.18 9.11
N ASP A 226 5.39 63.58 9.15
CA ASP A 226 4.90 62.34 9.81
C ASP A 226 3.94 61.61 8.82
N GLY A 227 3.10 60.59 9.10
CA GLY A 227 2.67 59.93 10.32
C GLY A 227 1.18 59.55 10.29
N GLY A 228 0.85 58.25 10.16
CA GLY A 228 -0.40 57.67 10.69
C GLY A 228 -1.76 57.81 9.97
N ARG A 229 -2.27 56.67 9.48
CA ARG A 229 -3.61 56.08 9.81
C ARG A 229 -4.91 56.75 9.28
N SER A 230 -5.76 55.99 8.54
CA SER A 230 -7.20 55.71 8.87
C SER A 230 -8.14 55.39 7.67
N VAL A 231 -8.62 54.14 7.59
CA VAL A 231 -10.01 53.64 7.32
C VAL A 231 -10.84 54.05 6.06
N ARG A 232 -11.64 53.08 5.57
CA ARG A 232 -12.93 53.15 4.78
C ARG A 232 -12.82 52.80 3.26
N GLU A 233 -13.39 51.67 2.76
CA GLU A 233 -14.78 51.39 2.26
C GLU A 233 -15.09 52.16 0.94
N GLU A 234 -15.64 51.61 -0.17
CA GLU A 234 -16.68 50.58 -0.37
C GLU A 234 -16.60 49.81 -1.75
N LYS A 235 -17.21 48.61 -1.83
CA LYS A 235 -18.17 48.07 -2.88
C LYS A 235 -17.85 48.25 -4.39
N ASN A 236 -17.96 47.25 -5.30
CA ASN A 236 -19.23 46.62 -5.76
C ASN A 236 -19.02 45.43 -6.77
N LYS A 237 -20.01 44.51 -6.82
CA LYS A 237 -20.44 43.50 -7.87
C LYS A 237 -19.43 42.87 -8.86
N GLU A 238 -19.33 41.55 -9.08
CA GLU A 238 -20.34 40.45 -9.28
C GLU A 238 -20.82 40.28 -10.74
N LYS A 239 -20.52 39.11 -11.37
CA LYS A 239 -21.52 38.26 -12.07
C LYS A 239 -21.02 36.86 -12.45
N HIS A 240 -21.97 35.94 -12.56
CA HIS A 240 -21.84 34.56 -13.05
C HIS A 240 -21.73 34.45 -14.58
N SER A 241 -21.11 33.37 -15.06
CA SER A 241 -21.75 32.50 -16.07
C SER A 241 -21.30 31.04 -15.91
N LEU A 242 -22.28 30.13 -15.95
CA LEU A 242 -22.12 28.70 -16.25
C LEU A 242 -22.66 28.51 -17.67
N GLU A 243 -22.04 27.64 -18.46
CA GLU A 243 -22.68 27.09 -19.66
C GLU A 243 -22.20 25.65 -19.88
N SER A 244 -23.07 24.80 -20.45
CA SER A 244 -22.79 23.39 -20.72
C SER A 244 -22.75 23.12 -22.23
N GLY A 245 -22.17 22.00 -22.64
CA GLY A 245 -22.13 21.58 -24.04
C GLY A 245 -21.99 20.07 -24.15
N ASP A 246 -23.14 19.38 -24.23
CA ASP A 246 -23.23 17.96 -24.57
C ASP A 246 -23.40 17.77 -26.09
N ALA A 247 -23.22 16.53 -26.54
CA ALA A 247 -23.63 15.95 -27.82
C ALA A 247 -22.96 16.45 -29.12
N SER A 248 -22.03 15.63 -29.63
CA SER A 248 -22.10 15.00 -30.97
C SER A 248 -21.27 13.71 -30.99
#